data_AF-A0A9N8ZRV1-F1
#
_entry.id   AF-A0A9N8ZRV1-F1
#
_cell.length_a   1.000
_cell.length_b   1.000
_cell.length_c   1.000
_cell.angle_alpha   90.00
_cell.angle_beta   90.00
_cell.angle_gamma   90.00
#
_symmetry.space_group_name_H-M   'P 1'
#
loop_
_entity.id
_entity.type
_entity.pdbx_description
1 polymer ?
#
loop_
_entity_poly.entity_id
_entity_poly.type
_entity_poly.pdbx_seq_one_letter_code
_entity_poly.pdbx_strand_id
1 'polypeptide(L)'
;IFVSNVISPNKQEQEVKKFKKKKKEKTFLQVYYRSKEQFDTSPVSKTYGIKNMYKDFNHEDVIYRKPYRQSQFIDNRFDLLTWPALEEFMKEYKIQHPEKNDYVDFMINRFLVIWEAGENDEFITTRDGFGIYDRENSLKPTSNGHFAYRYYYVISPKLVLVLCSTILREELRNFRLICDIFKNVPRSRIPEYVEIDDEHDRNNDENHNDLFQNLLNSQGLKTEESDILTFPLVKVNSATVHLVNTLILNETKPDEDEVLSFFSYSNLYKAVVKYYKNEVLVLIKQNHTSLKKKLFIVLNRTHKEDLNLWKKFSTNYWEEWKKFQNSILNERDQLRDNFIKIVQNSDSEEHYQDLKSLIEKKLHKLWMISSNSAVHRWAIQKDLI
;
A
#
# COMPACT_ATOMS: atom_id res chain seq x y z
N ILE A 1 -12.69 2.62 -12.82
CA ILE A 1 -13.86 1.79 -13.14
C ILE A 1 -13.35 0.60 -13.94
N PHE A 2 -13.13 -0.54 -13.28
CA PHE A 2 -13.04 -1.82 -13.98
C PHE A 2 -14.45 -2.37 -14.01
N VAL A 3 -15.16 -2.16 -15.13
CA VAL A 3 -16.41 -2.88 -15.38
C VAL A 3 -15.98 -4.28 -15.81
N SER A 4 -16.20 -5.30 -14.97
CA SER A 4 -16.18 -6.66 -15.47
C SER A 4 -17.47 -6.84 -16.28
N ASN A 5 -17.40 -6.56 -17.58
CA ASN A 5 -18.37 -7.16 -18.48
C ASN A 5 -18.29 -8.68 -18.27
N VAL A 6 -19.44 -9.36 -18.19
CA VAL A 6 -19.48 -10.82 -18.19
C VAL A 6 -18.91 -11.28 -19.53
N ILE A 7 -17.61 -11.56 -19.53
CA ILE A 7 -16.86 -11.96 -20.71
C ILE A 7 -17.11 -13.46 -20.86
N SER A 8 -17.74 -13.88 -21.97
CA SER A 8 -17.95 -15.30 -22.26
C SER A 8 -16.67 -16.11 -22.04
N PRO A 9 -16.72 -17.35 -21.54
CA PRO A 9 -15.53 -18.15 -21.17
C PRO A 9 -14.42 -18.17 -22.23
N ASN A 10 -14.78 -18.25 -23.51
CA ASN A 10 -13.84 -18.23 -24.63
C ASN A 10 -13.07 -16.91 -24.78
N LYS A 11 -13.71 -15.79 -24.45
CA LYS A 11 -13.15 -14.45 -24.54
C LYS A 11 -12.27 -14.17 -23.31
N GLN A 12 -12.58 -14.77 -22.16
CA GLN A 12 -11.75 -14.76 -20.95
C GLN A 12 -10.46 -15.59 -21.17
N GLU A 13 -10.57 -16.74 -21.83
CA GLU A 13 -9.42 -17.57 -22.18
C GLU A 13 -8.50 -16.89 -23.21
N GLN A 14 -9.06 -16.16 -24.18
CA GLN A 14 -8.31 -15.35 -25.15
C GLN A 14 -7.65 -14.13 -24.50
N GLU A 15 -8.31 -13.46 -23.55
CA GLU A 15 -7.75 -12.38 -22.73
C GLU A 15 -6.58 -12.92 -21.88
N VAL A 16 -6.75 -14.06 -21.21
CA VAL A 16 -5.68 -14.74 -20.44
C VAL A 16 -4.52 -15.13 -21.34
N LYS A 17 -4.77 -15.65 -22.55
CA LYS A 17 -3.73 -15.97 -23.55
C LYS A 17 -3.02 -14.71 -24.05
N LYS A 18 -3.72 -13.61 -24.33
CA LYS A 18 -3.13 -12.30 -24.69
C LYS A 18 -2.32 -11.70 -23.54
N PHE A 19 -2.82 -11.80 -22.31
CA PHE A 19 -2.14 -11.33 -21.10
C PHE A 19 -0.86 -12.14 -20.84
N LYS A 20 -0.91 -13.47 -21.00
CA LYS A 20 0.26 -14.36 -20.96
C LYS A 20 1.28 -14.05 -22.06
N LYS A 21 0.84 -13.66 -23.27
CA LYS A 21 1.71 -13.32 -24.40
C LYS A 21 2.37 -11.93 -24.23
N LYS A 22 1.66 -10.93 -23.68
CA LYS A 22 2.22 -9.61 -23.30
C LYS A 22 3.18 -9.70 -22.09
N LYS A 23 2.95 -10.62 -21.14
CA LYS A 23 3.80 -10.86 -19.96
C LYS A 23 5.18 -11.48 -20.26
N LYS A 24 5.57 -11.68 -21.52
CA LYS A 24 6.96 -12.07 -21.85
C LYS A 24 7.96 -10.93 -21.61
N GLU A 25 7.50 -9.68 -21.52
CA GLU A 25 8.31 -8.61 -20.92
C GLU A 25 8.38 -8.86 -19.42
N LYS A 26 9.52 -9.37 -18.96
CA LYS A 26 9.81 -9.57 -17.54
C LYS A 26 9.69 -8.22 -16.85
N THR A 27 8.62 -8.02 -16.08
CA THR A 27 8.49 -6.85 -15.22
C THR A 27 9.46 -7.05 -14.05
N PHE A 28 10.38 -6.10 -13.86
CA PHE A 28 11.36 -6.13 -12.78
C PHE A 28 10.97 -5.14 -11.68
N LEU A 29 11.36 -5.46 -10.46
CA LEU A 29 11.31 -4.56 -9.31
C LEU A 29 12.73 -4.25 -8.87
N GLN A 30 12.89 -3.10 -8.24
CA GLN A 30 14.11 -2.78 -7.53
C GLN A 30 14.08 -3.50 -6.19
N VAL A 31 15.22 -4.07 -5.82
CA VAL A 31 15.41 -4.72 -4.52
C VAL A 31 16.63 -4.15 -3.83
N TYR A 32 16.57 -4.06 -2.50
CA TYR A 32 17.71 -3.74 -1.66
C TYR A 32 17.98 -4.91 -0.73
N TYR A 33 19.13 -5.52 -0.89
CA TYR A 33 19.63 -6.56 0.00
C TYR A 33 20.34 -5.89 1.18
N ARG A 34 19.74 -5.96 2.37
CA ARG A 34 20.30 -5.30 3.55
C ARG A 34 21.64 -5.89 3.96
N SER A 35 21.77 -7.22 3.95
CA SER A 35 23.00 -7.93 4.32
C SER A 35 24.20 -7.60 3.42
N LYS A 36 23.94 -7.34 2.14
CA LYS A 36 24.96 -6.92 1.15
C LYS A 36 25.06 -5.41 0.99
N GLU A 37 24.13 -4.69 1.63
CA GLU A 37 23.84 -3.28 1.42
C GLU A 37 23.84 -2.86 -0.06
N GLN A 38 23.20 -3.64 -0.93
CA GLN A 38 23.31 -3.51 -2.38
C GLN A 38 21.92 -3.42 -3.01
N PHE A 39 21.79 -2.52 -4.00
CA PHE A 39 20.63 -2.49 -4.89
C PHE A 39 20.80 -3.44 -6.06
N ASP A 40 19.70 -4.09 -6.43
CA ASP A 40 19.62 -4.98 -7.58
C ASP A 40 18.22 -4.89 -8.22
N THR A 41 17.98 -5.67 -9.26
CA THR A 41 16.67 -5.87 -9.85
C THR A 41 16.26 -7.33 -9.77
N SER A 42 15.02 -7.58 -9.39
CA SER A 42 14.46 -8.93 -9.29
C SER A 42 13.20 -9.02 -10.14
N PRO A 43 12.98 -10.11 -10.90
CA PRO A 43 11.71 -10.33 -11.56
C PRO A 43 10.56 -10.29 -10.55
N VAL A 44 9.44 -9.64 -10.92
CA VAL A 44 8.20 -9.64 -10.11
C VAL A 44 7.81 -11.06 -9.69
N SER A 45 8.00 -12.06 -10.56
CA SER A 45 7.70 -13.46 -10.25
C SER A 45 8.62 -14.09 -9.20
N LYS A 46 9.81 -13.53 -8.93
CA LYS A 46 10.72 -14.00 -7.88
C LYS A 46 10.46 -13.27 -6.57
N THR A 47 10.10 -11.99 -6.66
CA THR A 47 9.83 -11.13 -5.50
C THR A 47 8.44 -11.33 -4.93
N TYR A 48 7.42 -11.37 -5.79
CA TYR A 48 6.01 -11.56 -5.44
C TYR A 48 5.46 -12.93 -5.84
N GLY A 49 6.16 -13.69 -6.68
CA GLY A 49 5.62 -14.90 -7.31
C GLY A 49 5.92 -16.20 -6.57
N ILE A 50 4.83 -16.97 -6.43
CA ILE A 50 4.63 -18.23 -5.73
C ILE A 50 4.87 -18.11 -4.21
N LYS A 51 6.04 -17.70 -3.70
CA LYS A 51 6.28 -17.85 -2.25
C LYS A 51 5.52 -16.91 -1.31
N ASN A 52 5.23 -15.65 -1.67
CA ASN A 52 4.59 -14.71 -0.73
C ASN A 52 3.07 -14.89 -0.55
N MET A 53 2.40 -15.67 -1.40
CA MET A 53 1.01 -16.09 -1.14
C MET A 53 0.83 -17.61 -1.19
N TYR A 54 1.70 -18.37 -1.86
CA TYR A 54 1.59 -19.84 -1.99
C TYR A 54 2.61 -20.64 -1.17
N LYS A 55 3.61 -20.04 -0.51
CA LYS A 55 4.41 -20.85 0.45
C LYS A 55 3.58 -21.21 1.69
N ASP A 56 2.51 -20.46 1.95
CA ASP A 56 1.45 -20.86 2.89
C ASP A 56 0.43 -21.84 2.27
N PHE A 57 0.47 -22.10 0.95
CA PHE A 57 -0.59 -22.85 0.26
C PHE A 57 -0.15 -24.00 -0.68
N ASN A 58 1.12 -24.40 -0.79
CA ASN A 58 1.57 -25.61 -1.53
C ASN A 58 3.05 -25.91 -1.20
N HIS A 59 3.58 -27.12 -0.98
CA HIS A 59 3.16 -28.55 -1.02
C HIS A 59 4.35 -29.26 -0.31
N GLU A 60 4.27 -29.79 0.91
CA GLU A 60 3.70 -31.10 1.31
C GLU A 60 2.99 -31.03 2.69
N ASP A 61 3.07 -29.89 3.38
CA ASP A 61 2.56 -29.71 4.75
C ASP A 61 1.20 -29.00 4.85
N VAL A 62 0.63 -28.57 3.72
CA VAL A 62 -0.68 -27.90 3.67
C VAL A 62 -1.73 -28.84 3.07
N ILE A 63 -2.01 -29.91 3.80
CA ILE A 63 -3.02 -30.94 3.48
C ILE A 63 -4.44 -30.40 3.79
N TYR A 64 -4.77 -29.14 3.48
CA TYR A 64 -6.06 -28.56 3.89
C TYR A 64 -6.72 -27.67 2.85
N ARG A 65 -6.81 -28.10 1.59
CA ARG A 65 -7.68 -27.42 0.59
C ARG A 65 -8.38 -28.38 -0.36
N LYS A 66 -9.08 -29.35 0.22
CA LYS A 66 -10.32 -29.82 -0.38
C LYS A 66 -11.42 -29.59 0.65
N PRO A 67 -12.61 -29.08 0.28
CA PRO A 67 -13.70 -28.80 1.23
C PRO A 67 -13.97 -29.99 2.16
N TYR A 68 -13.85 -31.22 1.62
CA TYR A 68 -14.00 -32.45 2.40
C TYR A 68 -12.91 -32.68 3.47
N ARG A 69 -11.66 -32.22 3.27
CA ARG A 69 -10.59 -32.36 4.27
C ARG A 69 -10.66 -31.30 5.35
N GLN A 70 -11.18 -30.12 5.03
CA GLN A 70 -11.47 -29.09 6.02
C GLN A 70 -12.59 -29.54 6.96
N SER A 71 -13.67 -30.14 6.44
CA SER A 71 -14.71 -30.74 7.28
C SER A 71 -14.17 -31.95 8.06
N GLN A 72 -13.29 -32.78 7.50
CA GLN A 72 -12.63 -33.86 8.25
C GLN A 72 -11.76 -33.32 9.40
N PHE A 73 -11.06 -32.21 9.19
CA PHE A 73 -10.29 -31.54 10.22
C PHE A 73 -11.16 -30.90 11.30
N ILE A 74 -12.19 -30.17 10.89
CA ILE A 74 -13.12 -29.48 11.77
C ILE A 74 -13.94 -30.46 12.63
N ASP A 75 -14.27 -31.63 12.08
CA ASP A 75 -15.13 -32.62 12.74
C ASP A 75 -14.33 -33.80 13.33
N ASN A 76 -13.00 -33.75 13.33
CA ASN A 76 -12.10 -34.87 13.69
C ASN A 76 -12.44 -36.19 12.94
N ARG A 77 -12.96 -36.11 11.72
CA ARG A 77 -13.34 -37.26 10.88
C ARG A 77 -12.19 -37.77 10.01
N PHE A 78 -11.01 -37.93 10.61
CA PHE A 78 -9.92 -38.66 9.97
C PHE A 78 -10.10 -40.15 10.20
N ASP A 79 -9.68 -40.97 9.24
CA ASP A 79 -9.62 -42.41 9.48
C ASP A 79 -8.59 -42.72 10.59
N LEU A 80 -8.75 -43.89 11.20
CA LEU A 80 -7.94 -44.38 12.32
C LEU A 80 -6.42 -44.37 12.06
N LEU A 81 -5.99 -44.38 10.79
CA LEU A 81 -4.59 -44.38 10.41
C LEU A 81 -4.05 -42.96 10.18
N THR A 82 -4.88 -42.05 9.65
CA THR A 82 -4.46 -40.67 9.34
C THR A 82 -4.40 -39.77 10.58
N TRP A 83 -5.29 -39.95 11.57
CA TRP A 83 -5.33 -39.08 12.75
C TRP A 83 -4.03 -39.10 13.59
N PRO A 84 -3.45 -40.26 13.94
CA PRO A 84 -2.22 -40.31 14.74
C PRO A 84 -1.02 -39.68 14.02
N ALA A 85 -0.88 -39.91 12.70
CA ALA A 85 0.20 -39.32 11.91
C ALA A 85 0.09 -37.79 11.83
N LEU A 86 -1.14 -37.27 11.78
CA LEU A 86 -1.40 -35.84 11.77
C LEU A 86 -1.18 -35.20 13.15
N GLU A 87 -1.59 -35.86 14.24
CA GLU A 87 -1.27 -35.42 15.61
C GLU A 87 0.23 -35.39 15.87
N GLU A 88 0.95 -36.42 15.41
CA GLU A 88 2.41 -36.50 15.52
C GLU A 88 3.08 -35.37 14.75
N PHE A 89 2.63 -35.10 13.52
CA PHE A 89 3.06 -33.95 12.74
C PHE A 89 2.79 -32.62 13.48
N MET A 90 1.57 -32.37 13.93
CA MET A 90 1.25 -31.12 14.64
C MET A 90 2.08 -30.96 15.92
N LYS A 91 2.36 -32.06 16.64
CA LYS A 91 3.21 -32.08 17.83
C LYS A 91 4.68 -31.83 17.50
N GLU A 92 5.21 -32.46 16.46
CA GLU A 92 6.59 -32.28 15.97
C GLU A 92 6.87 -30.81 15.62
N TYR A 93 5.93 -30.20 14.89
CA TYR A 93 6.06 -28.81 14.44
C TYR A 93 5.52 -27.78 15.43
N LYS A 94 5.07 -28.22 16.62
CA LYS A 94 4.47 -27.38 17.67
C LYS A 94 3.34 -26.49 17.15
N ILE A 95 2.58 -27.00 16.19
CA ILE A 95 1.41 -26.32 15.62
C ILE A 95 0.33 -26.42 16.69
N GLN A 96 0.12 -25.33 17.44
CA GLN A 96 -1.04 -25.21 18.30
C GLN A 96 -2.26 -25.27 17.39
N HIS A 97 -3.30 -26.02 17.77
CA HIS A 97 -4.60 -25.91 17.10
C HIS A 97 -4.96 -24.42 17.07
N PRO A 98 -5.02 -23.75 15.91
CA PRO A 98 -5.84 -22.55 15.89
C PRO A 98 -7.21 -23.07 16.25
N GLU A 99 -7.73 -22.69 17.42
CA GLU A 99 -9.06 -23.15 17.79
C GLU A 99 -9.97 -22.72 16.64
N LYS A 100 -10.83 -23.62 16.17
CA LYS A 100 -11.81 -23.29 15.12
C LYS A 100 -12.51 -21.95 15.45
N ASN A 101 -12.73 -21.73 16.74
CA ASN A 101 -13.24 -20.50 17.30
C ASN A 101 -12.31 -19.31 17.05
N ASP A 102 -10.99 -19.42 17.24
CA ASP A 102 -10.04 -18.34 16.93
C ASP A 102 -10.09 -17.95 15.45
N TYR A 103 -10.15 -18.91 14.52
CA TYR A 103 -10.26 -18.60 13.08
C TYR A 103 -11.61 -17.98 12.74
N VAL A 104 -12.70 -18.55 13.25
CA VAL A 104 -14.06 -18.04 13.02
C VAL A 104 -14.22 -16.65 13.64
N ASP A 105 -13.77 -16.43 14.87
CA ASP A 105 -13.76 -15.14 15.54
C ASP A 105 -12.86 -14.15 14.82
N PHE A 106 -11.71 -14.60 14.31
CA PHE A 106 -10.85 -13.79 13.47
C PHE A 106 -11.55 -13.37 12.18
N MET A 107 -12.27 -14.26 11.51
CA MET A 107 -12.93 -13.95 10.23
C MET A 107 -14.22 -13.15 10.41
N ILE A 108 -15.06 -13.48 11.40
CA ILE A 108 -16.31 -12.78 11.71
C ILE A 108 -16.04 -11.34 12.12
N ASN A 109 -14.96 -11.10 12.88
CA ASN A 109 -14.64 -9.77 13.37
C ASN A 109 -13.78 -8.95 12.41
N ARG A 110 -13.67 -9.35 11.14
CA ARG A 110 -12.86 -8.64 10.14
C ARG A 110 -13.62 -8.39 8.85
N PHE A 111 -13.26 -7.32 8.17
CA PHE A 111 -13.69 -7.05 6.80
C PHE A 111 -12.50 -6.66 5.93
N LEU A 112 -12.55 -7.10 4.67
CA LEU A 112 -11.51 -6.83 3.70
C LEU A 112 -11.67 -5.42 3.10
N VAL A 113 -10.55 -4.72 3.00
CA VAL A 113 -10.41 -3.46 2.28
C VAL A 113 -9.24 -3.55 1.31
N ILE A 114 -9.40 -3.01 0.11
CA ILE A 114 -8.32 -2.93 -0.88
C ILE A 114 -7.87 -1.48 -0.96
N TRP A 115 -6.64 -1.20 -0.53
CA TRP A 115 -6.03 0.13 -0.63
C TRP A 115 -5.13 0.22 -1.85
N GLU A 116 -5.28 1.33 -2.58
CA GLU A 116 -4.45 1.70 -3.71
C GLU A 116 -3.58 2.92 -3.36
N ALA A 117 -2.27 2.82 -3.58
CA ALA A 117 -1.37 3.94 -3.38
C ALA A 117 -1.60 5.05 -4.42
N GLY A 118 -1.34 6.30 -4.03
CA GLY A 118 -1.32 7.44 -4.95
C GLY A 118 -0.35 7.24 -6.13
N GLU A 119 -0.49 8.04 -7.17
CA GLU A 119 0.35 7.96 -8.38
C GLU A 119 1.86 8.10 -8.04
N ASN A 120 2.17 9.01 -7.12
CA ASN A 120 3.52 9.35 -6.68
C ASN A 120 3.94 8.66 -5.37
N ASP A 121 3.16 7.67 -4.91
CA ASP A 121 3.41 6.93 -3.68
C ASP A 121 3.53 5.43 -3.98
N GLU A 122 4.17 4.68 -3.09
CA GLU A 122 4.20 3.22 -3.19
C GLU A 122 4.33 2.57 -1.82
N PHE A 123 3.75 1.38 -1.70
CA PHE A 123 3.98 0.50 -0.57
C PHE A 123 5.29 -0.26 -0.76
N ILE A 124 6.11 -0.30 0.29
CA ILE A 124 7.31 -1.12 0.33
C ILE A 124 6.89 -2.54 0.67
N THR A 125 7.59 -3.53 0.15
CA THR A 125 7.37 -4.93 0.52
C THR A 125 8.67 -5.51 1.06
N THR A 126 8.57 -6.24 2.16
CA THR A 126 9.68 -6.96 2.77
C THR A 126 9.27 -8.43 2.93
N ARG A 127 10.24 -9.29 3.23
CA ARG A 127 9.97 -10.70 3.52
C ARG A 127 8.98 -10.87 4.69
N ASP A 128 9.14 -10.07 5.73
CA ASP A 128 8.32 -10.12 6.94
C ASP A 128 7.15 -9.12 6.90
N GLY A 129 6.95 -8.44 5.77
CA GLY A 129 5.93 -7.40 5.59
C GLY A 129 4.53 -7.94 5.29
N PHE A 130 4.35 -9.26 5.24
CA PHE A 130 3.08 -9.90 4.93
C PHE A 130 2.31 -10.25 6.20
N GLY A 131 1.11 -9.70 6.37
CA GLY A 131 0.31 -9.90 7.58
C GLY A 131 0.80 -9.08 8.78
N ILE A 132 1.60 -8.04 8.54
CA ILE A 132 1.94 -7.08 9.61
C ILE A 132 0.67 -6.40 10.10
N TYR A 133 0.66 -5.90 11.33
CA TYR A 133 -0.53 -5.30 11.92
C TYR A 133 -0.23 -4.04 12.72
N ASP A 134 -1.23 -3.17 12.87
CA ASP A 134 -1.14 -2.05 13.81
C ASP A 134 -1.47 -2.56 15.23
N ARG A 135 -0.43 -2.71 16.05
CA ARG A 135 -0.62 -3.08 17.46
C ARG A 135 -1.16 -1.89 18.25
N GLU A 136 -2.19 -2.12 19.06
CA GLU A 136 -2.52 -1.17 20.12
C GLU A 136 -1.42 -1.21 21.19
N ASN A 137 -0.63 -0.15 21.29
CA ASN A 137 0.30 0.07 22.41
C ASN A 137 -0.46 0.52 23.67
N SER A 138 -1.59 -0.12 24.01
CA SER A 138 -2.25 0.16 25.28
C SER A 138 -1.32 -0.31 26.41
N LEU A 139 -0.90 0.64 27.23
CA LEU A 139 0.14 0.54 28.26
C LEU A 139 -0.12 -0.48 29.38
N LYS A 140 -1.15 -1.32 29.28
CA LYS A 140 -1.49 -2.31 30.30
C LYS A 140 -1.83 -3.65 29.65
N PRO A 141 -0.93 -4.66 29.77
CA PRO A 141 -1.18 -6.03 29.32
C PRO A 141 -2.13 -6.73 30.31
N THR A 142 -3.34 -6.20 30.52
CA THR A 142 -4.28 -6.76 31.50
C THR A 142 -5.09 -7.93 30.95
N SER A 143 -4.98 -8.22 29.65
CA SER A 143 -5.50 -9.44 29.03
C SER A 143 -4.55 -9.90 27.94
N ASN A 144 -4.16 -11.17 27.96
CA ASN A 144 -3.14 -11.79 27.10
C ASN A 144 -3.46 -11.81 25.58
N GLY A 145 -4.38 -10.98 25.09
CA GLY A 145 -4.74 -10.87 23.68
C GLY A 145 -4.12 -9.62 23.05
N HIS A 146 -3.24 -9.80 22.06
CA HIS A 146 -2.83 -8.70 21.19
C HIS A 146 -3.95 -8.41 20.20
N PHE A 147 -4.80 -7.42 20.49
CA PHE A 147 -5.80 -6.96 19.54
C PHE A 147 -5.12 -6.08 18.47
N ALA A 148 -5.16 -6.53 17.22
CA ALA A 148 -4.78 -5.73 16.06
C ALA A 148 -6.00 -5.01 15.49
N TYR A 149 -5.89 -3.76 15.04
CA TYR A 149 -7.01 -3.10 14.35
C TYR A 149 -7.06 -3.47 12.87
N ARG A 150 -5.90 -3.66 12.26
CA ARG A 150 -5.72 -3.91 10.83
C ARG A 150 -4.53 -4.84 10.61
N TYR A 151 -4.70 -5.79 9.69
CA TYR A 151 -3.61 -6.56 9.11
C TYR A 151 -3.36 -6.09 7.69
N TYR A 152 -2.11 -5.90 7.31
CA TYR A 152 -1.70 -5.42 5.99
C TYR A 152 -0.98 -6.53 5.23
N TYR A 153 -1.47 -6.80 4.02
CA TYR A 153 -0.89 -7.76 3.10
C TYR A 153 -0.56 -7.02 1.81
N VAL A 154 0.68 -6.53 1.72
CA VAL A 154 1.11 -5.76 0.55
C VAL A 154 1.34 -6.69 -0.63
N ILE A 155 0.40 -6.68 -1.58
CA ILE A 155 0.43 -7.55 -2.76
C ILE A 155 1.25 -6.95 -3.91
N SER A 156 1.43 -5.63 -3.93
CA SER A 156 2.29 -4.93 -4.89
C SER A 156 2.63 -3.52 -4.38
N PRO A 157 3.58 -2.80 -5.01
CA PRO A 157 3.88 -1.43 -4.63
C PRO A 157 2.69 -0.47 -4.77
N LYS A 158 1.63 -0.84 -5.48
CA LYS A 158 0.42 -0.02 -5.63
C LYS A 158 -0.78 -0.52 -4.86
N LEU A 159 -0.77 -1.76 -4.37
CA LEU A 159 -1.95 -2.36 -3.77
C LEU A 159 -1.60 -3.08 -2.46
N VAL A 160 -2.42 -2.86 -1.44
CA VAL A 160 -2.38 -3.60 -0.17
C VAL A 160 -3.78 -4.07 0.18
N LEU A 161 -3.89 -5.33 0.57
CA LEU A 161 -5.11 -5.88 1.18
C LEU A 161 -5.04 -5.59 2.68
N VAL A 162 -6.12 -5.06 3.23
CA VAL A 162 -6.20 -4.68 4.64
C VAL A 162 -7.38 -5.39 5.28
N LEU A 163 -7.11 -6.29 6.22
CA LEU A 163 -8.16 -6.90 7.04
C LEU A 163 -8.40 -6.02 8.26
N CYS A 164 -9.47 -5.23 8.21
CA CYS A 164 -9.86 -4.29 9.26
C CYS A 164 -10.76 -4.98 10.29
N SER A 165 -10.61 -4.66 11.58
CA SER A 165 -11.59 -5.07 12.60
C SER A 165 -12.95 -4.46 12.32
N THR A 166 -14.01 -5.23 12.50
CA THR A 166 -15.40 -4.76 12.40
C THR A 166 -15.67 -3.54 13.29
N ILE A 167 -14.99 -3.37 14.42
CA ILE A 167 -15.15 -2.16 15.26
C ILE A 167 -14.76 -0.85 14.54
N LEU A 168 -13.98 -0.93 13.46
CA LEU A 168 -13.63 0.22 12.62
C LEU A 168 -14.74 0.58 11.61
N ARG A 169 -15.78 -0.24 11.51
CA ARG A 169 -16.96 0.03 10.68
C ARG A 169 -17.64 1.32 11.15
N GLU A 170 -18.05 2.13 10.19
CA GLU A 170 -18.72 3.40 10.49
C GLU A 170 -20.10 3.17 11.10
N GLU A 171 -20.72 2.05 10.77
CA GLU A 171 -22.00 1.58 11.29
C GLU A 171 -21.92 1.23 12.78
N LEU A 172 -20.74 0.87 13.28
CA LEU A 172 -20.49 0.47 14.68
C LEU A 172 -19.86 1.58 15.53
N ARG A 173 -19.84 2.83 15.04
CA ARG A 173 -19.06 3.96 15.58
C ARG A 173 -19.54 4.52 16.93
N ASN A 174 -20.48 3.87 17.60
CA ASN A 174 -20.90 4.28 18.95
C ASN A 174 -19.80 4.11 20.00
N PHE A 175 -18.71 3.38 19.70
CA PHE A 175 -17.53 3.26 20.55
C PHE A 175 -16.59 4.49 20.42
N ARG A 176 -16.74 5.46 21.32
CA ARG A 176 -16.06 6.78 21.30
C ARG A 176 -14.55 6.80 21.61
N LEU A 177 -13.87 5.66 21.81
CA LEU A 177 -12.54 5.66 22.46
C LEU A 177 -11.41 4.98 21.68
N ILE A 178 -11.59 4.67 20.39
CA ILE A 178 -10.52 4.02 19.63
C ILE A 178 -9.49 5.07 19.17
N CYS A 179 -8.31 5.05 19.76
CA CYS A 179 -7.13 5.80 19.32
C CYS A 179 -6.61 5.22 17.99
N ASP A 180 -7.27 5.58 16.89
CA ASP A 180 -6.92 5.11 15.56
C ASP A 180 -5.91 6.04 14.88
N ILE A 181 -4.66 5.58 14.73
CA ILE A 181 -3.61 6.31 13.98
C ILE A 181 -3.98 6.52 12.50
N PHE A 182 -4.97 5.77 12.00
CA PHE A 182 -5.54 5.86 10.65
C PHE A 182 -6.93 6.52 10.64
N LYS A 183 -7.30 7.33 11.65
CA LYS A 183 -8.62 7.99 11.73
C LYS A 183 -9.03 8.79 10.48
N ASN A 184 -8.05 9.25 9.70
CA ASN A 184 -8.25 10.06 8.50
C ASN A 184 -8.19 9.25 7.19
N VAL A 185 -8.03 7.92 7.27
CA VAL A 185 -8.02 7.08 6.06
C VAL A 185 -9.45 6.91 5.57
N PRO A 186 -9.71 7.10 4.25
CA PRO A 186 -11.01 6.79 3.69
C PRO A 186 -11.39 5.33 4.02
N ARG A 187 -12.59 5.14 4.57
CA ARG A 187 -13.10 3.81 4.87
C ARG A 187 -13.74 3.22 3.62
N SER A 188 -13.56 1.92 3.43
CA SER A 188 -14.24 1.21 2.35
C SER A 188 -15.74 1.24 2.58
N ARG A 189 -16.51 1.36 1.49
CA ARG A 189 -17.92 0.99 1.53
C ARG A 189 -18.06 -0.51 1.82
N ILE A 190 -19.20 -0.89 2.37
CA ILE A 190 -19.58 -2.30 2.49
C ILE A 190 -19.50 -2.93 1.09
N PRO A 191 -18.89 -4.11 0.94
CA PRO A 191 -18.94 -4.84 -0.33
C PRO A 191 -20.40 -4.98 -0.78
N GLU A 192 -20.65 -4.68 -2.04
CA GLU A 192 -21.98 -4.86 -2.63
C GLU A 192 -22.10 -6.31 -3.08
N TYR A 193 -23.16 -6.97 -2.59
CA TYR A 193 -23.57 -8.27 -3.08
C TYR A 193 -24.22 -8.09 -4.45
N VAL A 194 -23.75 -8.83 -5.45
CA VAL A 194 -24.35 -8.85 -6.78
C VAL A 194 -25.05 -10.19 -6.92
N GLU A 195 -26.37 -10.19 -6.72
CA GLU A 195 -27.20 -11.36 -6.98
C GLU A 195 -27.10 -11.71 -8.46
N ILE A 196 -26.66 -12.93 -8.76
CA ILE A 196 -26.71 -13.46 -10.11
C ILE A 196 -28.07 -14.12 -10.23
N ASP A 197 -28.93 -13.57 -11.08
CA ASP A 197 -30.20 -14.20 -11.47
C ASP A 197 -29.92 -15.48 -12.27
N ASP A 198 -29.47 -16.55 -11.61
CA ASP A 198 -29.42 -17.89 -12.20
C ASP A 198 -30.76 -18.57 -11.90
N GLU A 199 -31.79 -18.23 -12.70
CA GLU A 199 -33.11 -18.88 -12.69
C GLU A 199 -33.06 -20.41 -13.00
N HIS A 200 -31.88 -21.00 -13.20
CA HIS A 200 -31.73 -22.35 -13.75
C HIS A 200 -31.07 -23.40 -12.86
N ASP A 201 -30.61 -23.07 -11.64
CA ASP A 201 -29.86 -24.04 -10.81
C ASP A 201 -30.51 -24.39 -9.46
N ARG A 202 -31.85 -24.50 -9.43
CA ARG A 202 -32.56 -25.09 -8.27
C ARG A 202 -32.59 -26.62 -8.35
N ASN A 203 -31.43 -27.26 -8.27
CA ASN A 203 -31.37 -28.68 -7.94
C ASN A 203 -31.26 -28.84 -6.42
N ASN A 204 -32.33 -29.35 -5.84
CA ASN A 204 -32.45 -29.72 -4.44
C ASN A 204 -31.45 -30.85 -4.14
N ASP A 205 -30.38 -30.56 -3.42
CA ASP A 205 -29.57 -31.59 -2.78
C ASP A 205 -29.12 -31.18 -1.37
N GLU A 206 -28.90 -32.21 -0.57
CA GLU A 206 -29.28 -32.31 0.84
C GLU A 206 -28.36 -31.61 1.86
N ASN A 207 -28.98 -30.83 2.74
CA ASN A 207 -28.90 -30.91 4.21
C ASN A 207 -27.52 -31.05 4.88
N HIS A 208 -26.56 -30.19 4.54
CA HIS A 208 -25.47 -29.84 5.45
C HIS A 208 -25.83 -28.59 6.27
N ASN A 209 -26.41 -28.82 7.44
CA ASN A 209 -26.72 -27.81 8.46
C ASN A 209 -25.42 -27.26 9.08
N ASP A 210 -24.75 -26.33 8.39
CA ASP A 210 -23.73 -25.50 9.01
C ASP A 210 -24.42 -24.37 9.77
N LEU A 211 -24.16 -24.26 11.08
CA LEU A 211 -24.73 -23.24 11.96
C LEU A 211 -24.48 -21.82 11.43
N PHE A 212 -23.34 -21.65 10.76
CA PHE A 212 -22.99 -20.41 10.06
C PHE A 212 -23.90 -20.15 8.85
N GLN A 213 -24.17 -21.17 8.04
CA GLN A 213 -25.11 -21.07 6.92
C GLN A 213 -26.54 -20.83 7.40
N ASN A 214 -26.96 -21.45 8.50
CA ASN A 214 -28.28 -21.17 9.09
C ASN A 214 -28.38 -19.73 9.61
N LEU A 215 -27.31 -19.19 10.20
CA LEU A 215 -27.26 -17.78 10.60
C LEU A 215 -27.36 -16.85 9.39
N LEU A 216 -26.57 -17.08 8.35
CA LEU A 216 -26.61 -16.30 7.11
C LEU A 216 -27.99 -16.41 6.43
N ASN A 217 -28.51 -17.62 6.27
CA ASN A 217 -29.83 -17.89 5.70
C ASN A 217 -30.96 -17.26 6.52
N SER A 218 -30.87 -17.26 7.86
CA SER A 218 -31.84 -16.59 8.73
C SER A 218 -31.86 -15.07 8.56
N GLN A 219 -30.75 -14.50 8.10
CA GLN A 219 -30.62 -13.10 7.74
C GLN A 219 -30.97 -12.84 6.25
N GLY A 220 -31.42 -13.85 5.52
CA GLY A 220 -31.73 -13.77 4.09
C GLY A 220 -30.51 -13.83 3.18
N LEU A 221 -29.32 -14.07 3.73
CA LEU A 221 -28.06 -14.17 2.99
C LEU A 221 -27.85 -15.65 2.59
N LYS A 222 -28.44 -16.06 1.46
CA LYS A 222 -28.04 -17.33 0.83
C LYS A 222 -26.74 -17.06 0.09
N THR A 223 -25.71 -17.85 0.39
CA THR A 223 -24.46 -17.79 -0.37
C THR A 223 -24.51 -18.84 -1.47
N GLU A 224 -24.45 -18.42 -2.73
CA GLU A 224 -24.32 -19.32 -3.88
C GLU A 224 -22.84 -19.39 -4.31
N GLU A 225 -22.38 -20.54 -4.82
CA GLU A 225 -20.98 -20.68 -5.29
C GLU A 225 -20.64 -19.69 -6.43
N SER A 226 -21.67 -19.13 -7.07
CA SER A 226 -21.61 -18.13 -8.12
C SER A 226 -21.54 -16.68 -7.61
N ASP A 227 -21.65 -16.42 -6.31
CA ASP A 227 -21.71 -15.06 -5.76
C ASP A 227 -20.51 -14.21 -6.14
N ILE A 228 -20.77 -13.07 -6.80
CA ILE A 228 -19.74 -12.09 -7.13
C ILE A 228 -19.75 -10.99 -6.06
N LEU A 229 -18.72 -10.99 -5.21
CA LEU A 229 -18.47 -9.88 -4.28
C LEU A 229 -17.64 -8.79 -4.95
N THR A 230 -18.17 -7.57 -4.99
CA THR A 230 -17.44 -6.41 -5.50
C THR A 230 -16.83 -5.62 -4.35
N PHE A 231 -15.50 -5.56 -4.31
CA PHE A 231 -14.75 -4.76 -3.34
C PHE A 231 -14.32 -3.43 -3.95
N PRO A 232 -14.68 -2.28 -3.38
CA PRO A 232 -14.22 -1.00 -3.89
C PRO A 232 -12.73 -0.81 -3.62
N LEU A 233 -11.99 -0.34 -4.63
CA LEU A 233 -10.62 0.12 -4.44
C LEU A 233 -10.62 1.50 -3.79
N VAL A 234 -9.95 1.60 -2.65
CA VAL A 234 -9.83 2.84 -1.90
C VAL A 234 -8.46 3.46 -2.16
N LYS A 235 -8.42 4.57 -2.89
CA LYS A 235 -7.18 5.32 -3.09
C LYS A 235 -6.79 6.04 -1.81
N VAL A 236 -5.66 5.66 -1.22
CA VAL A 236 -5.18 6.25 0.02
C VAL A 236 -4.21 7.39 -0.24
N ASN A 237 -4.12 8.33 0.70
CA ASN A 237 -3.22 9.47 0.59
C ASN A 237 -1.78 9.09 0.97
N SER A 238 -0.83 9.97 0.63
CA SER A 238 0.60 9.77 0.89
C SER A 238 0.92 9.56 2.38
N ALA A 239 0.20 10.23 3.29
CA ALA A 239 0.40 10.06 4.73
C ALA A 239 0.06 8.63 5.18
N THR A 240 -1.04 8.05 4.68
CA THR A 240 -1.43 6.65 4.92
C THR A 240 -0.38 5.69 4.39
N VAL A 241 0.09 5.89 3.14
CA VAL A 241 1.12 5.04 2.54
C VAL A 241 2.40 5.08 3.37
N HIS A 242 2.83 6.26 3.79
CA HIS A 242 4.01 6.41 4.64
C HIS A 242 3.84 5.78 6.02
N LEU A 243 2.64 5.82 6.61
CA LEU A 243 2.38 5.17 7.89
C LEU A 243 2.44 3.64 7.77
N VAL A 244 1.83 3.06 6.73
CA VAL A 244 1.95 1.62 6.43
C VAL A 244 3.40 1.23 6.20
N ASN A 245 4.13 1.99 5.37
CA ASN A 245 5.56 1.76 5.16
C ASN A 245 6.37 1.89 6.45
N THR A 246 5.94 2.74 7.39
CA THR A 246 6.60 2.87 8.69
C THR A 246 6.44 1.59 9.51
N LEU A 247 5.24 1.00 9.53
CA LEU A 247 4.99 -0.28 10.18
C LEU A 247 5.86 -1.38 9.54
N ILE A 248 5.87 -1.46 8.21
CA ILE A 248 6.66 -2.45 7.46
C ILE A 248 8.14 -2.34 7.79
N LEU A 249 8.70 -1.12 7.73
CA LEU A 249 10.11 -0.83 8.05
C LEU A 249 10.46 -1.07 9.53
N ASN A 250 9.47 -1.15 10.41
CA ASN A 250 9.70 -1.43 11.82
C ASN A 250 9.77 -2.93 12.12
N GLU A 251 9.00 -3.74 11.38
CA GLU A 251 8.99 -5.20 11.48
C GLU A 251 10.24 -5.84 10.85
N THR A 252 11.04 -5.06 10.12
CA THR A 252 12.27 -5.54 9.50
C THR A 252 13.33 -5.92 10.55
N LYS A 253 13.78 -7.17 10.55
CA LYS A 253 14.84 -7.62 11.46
C LYS A 253 16.23 -7.24 10.91
N PRO A 254 17.12 -6.69 11.74
CA PRO A 254 18.45 -6.26 11.30
C PRO A 254 19.40 -7.42 10.95
N ASP A 255 19.19 -8.59 11.54
CA ASP A 255 20.15 -9.71 11.50
C ASP A 255 19.84 -10.75 10.41
N GLU A 256 18.76 -10.58 9.66
CA GLU A 256 18.35 -11.49 8.60
C GLU A 256 18.73 -10.94 7.20
N ASP A 257 18.80 -11.83 6.19
CA ASP A 257 18.94 -11.49 4.77
C ASP A 257 17.71 -10.74 4.24
N GLU A 258 17.45 -9.56 4.81
CA GLU A 258 16.29 -8.76 4.55
C GLU A 258 16.38 -8.20 3.12
N VAL A 259 15.27 -8.38 2.39
CA VAL A 259 15.12 -7.88 1.03
C VAL A 259 13.95 -6.91 1.01
N LEU A 260 14.26 -5.63 0.82
CA LEU A 260 13.24 -4.60 0.57
C LEU A 260 12.99 -4.53 -0.92
N SER A 261 11.74 -4.67 -1.34
CA SER A 261 11.34 -4.56 -2.74
C SER A 261 10.44 -3.35 -2.94
N PHE A 262 10.72 -2.59 -4.01
CA PHE A 262 10.15 -1.27 -4.26
C PHE A 262 10.19 -0.96 -5.76
N PHE A 263 9.52 0.12 -6.16
CA PHE A 263 9.43 0.52 -7.57
C PHE A 263 10.31 1.74 -7.89
N SER A 264 10.43 2.69 -6.95
CA SER A 264 11.15 3.94 -7.17
C SER A 264 12.10 4.28 -6.02
N TYR A 265 13.38 4.49 -6.32
CA TYR A 265 14.36 5.03 -5.37
C TYR A 265 13.88 6.30 -4.67
N SER A 266 13.17 7.18 -5.39
CA SER A 266 12.68 8.44 -4.82
C SER A 266 11.60 8.18 -3.76
N ASN A 267 10.68 7.24 -4.04
CA ASN A 267 9.60 6.92 -3.12
C ASN A 267 10.10 6.14 -1.90
N LEU A 268 11.03 5.19 -2.09
CA LEU A 268 11.69 4.51 -0.98
C LEU A 268 12.46 5.50 -0.10
N TYR A 269 13.19 6.45 -0.69
CA TYR A 269 13.90 7.49 0.08
C TYR A 269 12.93 8.35 0.89
N LYS A 270 11.83 8.81 0.28
CA LYS A 270 10.76 9.55 1.00
C LYS A 270 10.21 8.73 2.16
N ALA A 271 9.91 7.45 1.96
CA ALA A 271 9.40 6.56 2.99
C ALA A 271 10.38 6.40 4.16
N VAL A 272 11.67 6.18 3.88
CA VAL A 272 12.73 6.09 4.92
C VAL A 272 12.91 7.42 5.66
N VAL A 273 12.86 8.56 4.96
CA VAL A 273 12.92 9.88 5.63
C VAL A 273 11.72 10.09 6.53
N LYS A 274 10.51 9.75 6.07
CA LYS A 274 9.28 9.86 6.85
C LYS A 274 9.29 8.91 8.05
N TYR A 275 9.80 7.68 7.90
CA TYR A 275 10.00 6.73 8.99
C TYR A 275 10.79 7.34 10.16
N TYR A 276 11.92 8.00 9.87
CA TYR A 276 12.72 8.66 10.90
C TYR A 276 12.03 9.87 11.53
N LYS A 277 11.24 10.63 10.77
CA LYS A 277 10.48 11.79 11.25
C LYS A 277 9.16 11.44 11.94
N ASN A 278 8.70 10.19 11.84
CA ASN A 278 7.41 9.80 12.40
C ASN A 278 7.49 9.70 13.93
N GLU A 279 6.84 10.63 14.63
CA GLU A 279 6.75 10.65 16.10
C GLU A 279 5.57 9.82 16.64
N VAL A 280 4.64 9.42 15.76
CA VAL A 280 3.39 8.72 16.14
C VAL A 280 3.68 7.33 16.70
N LEU A 281 4.71 6.66 16.18
CA LEU A 281 5.12 5.36 16.69
C LEU A 281 6.23 5.55 17.72
N VAL A 282 5.87 5.42 19.01
CA VAL A 282 6.81 5.27 20.13
C VAL A 282 7.43 3.85 20.12
N LEU A 283 7.84 3.40 18.95
CA LEU A 283 8.48 2.10 18.73
C LEU A 283 9.99 2.32 18.62
N ILE A 284 10.76 1.33 19.07
CA ILE A 284 12.22 1.31 18.84
C ILE A 284 12.43 1.22 17.33
N LYS A 285 12.93 2.31 16.74
CA LYS A 285 13.14 2.37 15.30
C LYS A 285 14.32 1.52 14.89
N GLN A 286 14.12 0.71 13.86
CA GLN A 286 15.15 -0.02 13.14
C GLN A 286 16.14 0.95 12.47
N ASN A 287 17.42 0.57 12.48
CA ASN A 287 18.46 1.39 11.87
C ASN A 287 18.55 1.14 10.35
N HIS A 288 17.93 2.05 9.60
CA HIS A 288 17.97 2.18 8.14
C HIS A 288 18.92 3.30 7.66
N THR A 289 19.91 3.72 8.46
CA THR A 289 20.78 4.86 8.12
C THR A 289 21.66 4.57 6.90
N SER A 290 22.17 3.35 6.78
CA SER A 290 22.96 2.92 5.62
C SER A 290 22.14 2.99 4.33
N LEU A 291 20.92 2.41 4.36
CA LEU A 291 19.97 2.48 3.25
C LEU A 291 19.67 3.94 2.86
N LYS A 292 19.36 4.81 3.83
CA LYS A 292 19.11 6.25 3.58
C LYS A 292 20.29 6.92 2.86
N LYS A 293 21.53 6.67 3.31
CA LYS A 293 22.75 7.21 2.69
C LYS A 293 22.93 6.71 1.26
N LYS A 294 22.74 5.41 1.01
CA LYS A 294 22.89 4.83 -0.34
C LYS A 294 21.83 5.34 -1.29
N LEU A 295 20.58 5.46 -0.86
CA LEU A 295 19.50 6.08 -1.64
C LEU A 295 19.83 7.51 -2.02
N PHE A 296 20.35 8.31 -1.07
CA PHE A 296 20.77 9.68 -1.35
C PHE A 296 21.88 9.75 -2.42
N ILE A 297 22.87 8.85 -2.34
CA ILE A 297 23.94 8.77 -3.36
C ILE A 297 23.37 8.38 -4.73
N VAL A 298 22.51 7.37 -4.80
CA VAL A 298 21.89 6.91 -6.06
C VAL A 298 21.08 8.04 -6.70
N LEU A 299 20.22 8.70 -5.94
CA LEU A 299 19.39 9.81 -6.43
C LEU A 299 20.25 10.99 -6.94
N ASN A 300 21.34 11.32 -6.25
CA ASN A 300 22.23 12.39 -6.68
C ASN A 300 23.10 12.03 -7.90
N ARG A 301 23.45 10.74 -8.08
CA ARG A 301 24.16 10.26 -9.28
C ARG A 301 23.29 10.38 -10.51
N THR A 302 22.06 9.89 -10.46
CA THR A 302 21.09 10.04 -11.55
C THR A 302 20.93 11.51 -11.92
N HIS A 303 20.80 12.40 -10.93
CA HIS A 303 20.71 13.84 -11.18
C HIS A 303 21.99 14.42 -11.84
N LYS A 304 23.18 13.97 -11.45
CA LYS A 304 24.45 14.42 -12.07
C LYS A 304 24.59 13.90 -13.50
N GLU A 305 24.18 12.67 -13.77
CA GLU A 305 24.16 12.07 -15.10
C GLU A 305 23.16 12.78 -16.00
N ASP A 306 21.95 13.04 -15.51
CA ASP A 306 20.94 13.84 -16.19
C ASP A 306 21.48 15.24 -16.49
N LEU A 307 22.07 15.93 -15.50
CA LEU A 307 22.72 17.23 -15.72
C LEU A 307 23.85 17.18 -16.75
N ASN A 308 24.64 16.11 -16.77
CA ASN A 308 25.72 15.95 -17.74
C ASN A 308 25.19 15.63 -19.15
N LEU A 309 24.11 14.86 -19.26
CA LEU A 309 23.39 14.64 -20.52
C LEU A 309 22.82 15.98 -21.01
N TRP A 310 22.19 16.76 -20.14
CA TRP A 310 21.69 18.10 -20.47
C TRP A 310 22.81 19.05 -20.93
N LYS A 311 23.98 19.04 -20.27
CA LYS A 311 25.16 19.80 -20.70
C LYS A 311 25.70 19.35 -22.06
N LYS A 312 25.58 18.06 -22.40
CA LYS A 312 25.95 17.53 -23.72
C LYS A 312 24.91 17.86 -24.80
N PHE A 313 23.63 17.92 -24.43
CA PHE A 313 22.55 18.19 -25.37
C PHE A 313 22.53 19.63 -25.87
N SER A 314 23.19 20.59 -25.21
CA SER A 314 23.48 21.86 -25.86
C SER A 314 24.48 22.74 -25.10
N THR A 315 25.37 23.38 -25.84
CA THR A 315 25.87 24.70 -25.49
C THR A 315 24.85 25.80 -25.83
N ASN A 316 23.98 25.59 -26.84
CA ASN A 316 23.02 26.60 -27.32
C ASN A 316 21.70 26.72 -26.51
N TYR A 317 21.01 25.62 -26.16
CA TYR A 317 19.86 25.66 -25.25
C TYR A 317 20.24 26.10 -23.82
N TRP A 318 21.47 25.88 -23.37
CA TRP A 318 21.90 26.34 -22.05
C TRP A 318 22.04 27.87 -21.99
N GLU A 319 22.54 28.48 -23.06
CA GLU A 319 22.53 29.93 -23.28
C GLU A 319 21.09 30.48 -23.32
N GLU A 320 20.18 29.83 -24.06
CA GLU A 320 18.77 30.24 -24.12
C GLU A 320 18.05 30.07 -22.78
N TRP A 321 18.35 29.00 -22.04
CA TRP A 321 17.76 28.76 -20.72
C TRP A 321 18.31 29.76 -19.68
N LYS A 322 19.59 30.10 -19.73
CA LYS A 322 20.16 31.21 -18.94
C LYS A 322 19.52 32.54 -19.29
N LYS A 323 19.31 32.83 -20.58
CA LYS A 323 18.59 34.04 -21.02
C LYS A 323 17.16 34.05 -20.50
N PHE A 324 16.47 32.91 -20.52
CA PHE A 324 15.13 32.75 -19.97
C PHE A 324 15.08 32.94 -18.44
N GLN A 325 16.00 32.33 -17.70
CA GLN A 325 16.11 32.55 -16.24
C GLN A 325 16.42 34.01 -15.90
N ASN A 326 17.36 34.64 -16.62
CA ASN A 326 17.68 36.05 -16.43
C ASN A 326 16.50 36.95 -16.80
N SER A 327 15.68 36.59 -17.81
CA SER A 327 14.44 37.29 -18.13
C SER A 327 13.43 37.20 -17.00
N ILE A 328 13.26 36.02 -16.39
CA ILE A 328 12.37 35.83 -15.23
C ILE A 328 12.87 36.60 -14.00
N LEU A 329 14.19 36.58 -13.75
CA LEU A 329 14.80 37.36 -12.65
C LEU A 329 14.61 38.86 -12.86
N ASN A 330 14.86 39.36 -14.06
CA ASN A 330 14.63 40.77 -14.39
C ASN A 330 13.15 41.16 -14.27
N GLU A 331 12.22 40.33 -14.74
CA GLU A 331 10.79 40.58 -14.56
C GLU A 331 10.38 40.60 -13.08
N ARG A 332 10.95 39.69 -12.28
CA ARG A 332 10.69 39.65 -10.83
C ARG A 332 11.23 40.89 -10.13
N ASP A 333 12.44 41.33 -10.45
CA ASP A 333 13.05 42.50 -9.85
C ASP A 333 12.33 43.79 -10.30
N GLN A 334 11.92 43.88 -11.57
CA GLN A 334 11.03 44.96 -12.04
C GLN A 334 9.67 44.97 -11.33
N LEU A 335 9.04 43.80 -11.12
CA LEU A 335 7.79 43.70 -10.36
C LEU A 335 7.99 44.15 -8.91
N ARG A 336 9.13 43.83 -8.30
CA ARG A 336 9.48 44.24 -6.94
C ARG A 336 9.70 45.75 -6.86
N ASP A 337 10.43 46.34 -7.79
CA ASP A 337 10.69 47.78 -7.83
C ASP A 337 9.41 48.57 -8.11
N ASN A 338 8.57 48.08 -9.02
CA ASN A 338 7.25 48.66 -9.26
C ASN A 338 6.36 48.56 -8.02
N PHE A 339 6.41 47.44 -7.29
CA PHE A 339 5.68 47.31 -6.03
C PHE A 339 6.16 48.34 -5.00
N ILE A 340 7.47 48.49 -4.81
CA ILE A 340 8.03 49.48 -3.87
C ILE A 340 7.58 50.90 -4.24
N LYS A 341 7.63 51.27 -5.53
CA LYS A 341 7.16 52.58 -6.01
C LYS A 341 5.66 52.79 -5.81
N ILE A 342 4.84 51.75 -5.97
CA ILE A 342 3.39 51.86 -5.79
C ILE A 342 3.06 51.99 -4.30
N VAL A 343 3.72 51.22 -3.43
CA VAL A 343 3.55 51.34 -1.97
C VAL A 343 3.96 52.72 -1.47
N GLN A 344 5.03 53.29 -2.02
CA GLN A 344 5.49 54.64 -1.66
C GLN A 344 4.56 55.76 -2.13
N ASN A 345 3.69 55.52 -3.10
CA ASN A 345 2.81 56.52 -3.72
C ASN A 345 1.31 56.26 -3.46
N SER A 346 0.96 55.23 -2.68
CA SER A 346 -0.42 54.84 -2.41
C SER A 346 -0.88 55.36 -1.05
N ASP A 347 -1.73 56.38 -1.05
CA ASP A 347 -2.32 56.95 0.17
C ASP A 347 -3.55 56.16 0.70
N SER A 348 -3.99 55.12 -0.02
CA SER A 348 -5.17 54.32 0.36
C SER A 348 -4.86 52.83 0.58
N GLU A 349 -5.28 52.33 1.74
CA GLU A 349 -5.13 50.93 2.19
C GLU A 349 -5.89 49.95 1.27
N GLU A 350 -6.97 50.41 0.65
CA GLU A 350 -7.84 49.60 -0.21
C GLU A 350 -7.14 49.29 -1.54
N HIS A 351 -6.44 50.28 -2.12
CA HIS A 351 -5.68 50.11 -3.35
C HIS A 351 -4.46 49.20 -3.17
N TYR A 352 -3.95 49.07 -1.94
CA TYR A 352 -2.85 48.16 -1.59
C TYR A 352 -3.28 46.69 -1.63
N GLN A 353 -4.48 46.35 -1.15
CA GLN A 353 -4.96 44.95 -1.09
C GLN A 353 -5.26 44.37 -2.48
N ASP A 354 -5.88 45.16 -3.36
CA ASP A 354 -6.15 44.74 -4.73
C ASP A 354 -4.85 44.51 -5.52
N LEU A 355 -3.86 45.37 -5.30
CA LEU A 355 -2.56 45.27 -5.95
C LEU A 355 -1.75 44.06 -5.43
N LYS A 356 -1.82 43.79 -4.12
CA LYS A 356 -1.23 42.61 -3.50
C LYS A 356 -1.81 41.32 -4.09
N SER A 357 -3.13 41.23 -4.22
CA SER A 357 -3.82 40.09 -4.84
C SER A 357 -3.41 39.85 -6.30
N LEU A 358 -3.25 40.93 -7.08
CA LEU A 358 -2.80 40.84 -8.47
C LEU A 358 -1.35 40.35 -8.58
N ILE A 359 -0.48 40.79 -7.68
CA ILE A 359 0.94 40.38 -7.62
C ILE A 359 1.05 38.92 -7.19
N GLU A 360 0.30 38.50 -6.18
CA GLU A 360 0.27 37.09 -5.75
C GLU A 360 -0.19 36.17 -6.90
N LYS A 361 -1.19 36.57 -7.68
CA LYS A 361 -1.61 35.84 -8.90
C LYS A 361 -0.51 35.78 -9.96
N LYS A 362 0.21 36.87 -10.22
CA LYS A 362 1.33 36.90 -11.18
C LYS A 362 2.53 36.06 -10.71
N LEU A 363 2.89 36.16 -9.43
CA LEU A 363 3.95 35.35 -8.82
C LEU A 363 3.58 33.87 -8.85
N HIS A 364 2.32 33.52 -8.55
CA HIS A 364 1.82 32.16 -8.66
C HIS A 364 1.89 31.65 -10.11
N LYS A 365 1.54 32.47 -11.11
CA LYS A 365 1.66 32.11 -12.53
C LYS A 365 3.12 31.87 -12.93
N LEU A 366 4.05 32.74 -12.53
CA LEU A 366 5.49 32.57 -12.76
C LEU A 366 6.04 31.33 -12.03
N TRP A 367 5.53 31.05 -10.83
CA TRP A 367 5.88 29.86 -10.05
C TRP A 367 5.36 28.57 -10.70
N MET A 368 4.16 28.57 -11.28
CA MET A 368 3.62 27.44 -12.04
C MET A 368 4.40 27.19 -13.35
N ILE A 369 4.93 28.24 -13.97
CA ILE A 369 5.82 28.13 -15.14
C ILE A 369 7.20 27.57 -14.73
N SER A 370 7.72 27.93 -13.55
CA SER A 370 9.04 27.46 -13.07
C SER A 370 9.02 26.06 -12.43
N SER A 371 7.90 25.67 -11.82
CA SER A 371 7.74 24.37 -11.14
C SER A 371 7.57 23.18 -12.09
N ASN A 372 7.48 23.42 -13.40
CA ASN A 372 7.62 22.38 -14.43
C ASN A 372 9.09 22.06 -14.75
N SER A 373 10.06 22.72 -14.12
CA SER A 373 11.49 22.41 -14.28
C SER A 373 12.01 21.60 -13.09
N ALA A 374 12.80 20.57 -13.38
CA ALA A 374 13.52 19.74 -12.41
C ALA A 374 14.38 20.56 -11.42
N VAL A 375 14.67 21.82 -11.74
CA VAL A 375 15.47 22.77 -10.97
C VAL A 375 14.72 23.32 -9.74
N HIS A 376 13.39 23.40 -9.74
CA HIS A 376 12.67 23.87 -8.54
C HIS A 376 12.69 22.84 -7.41
N ARG A 377 12.80 21.55 -7.76
CA ARG A 377 13.07 20.47 -6.80
C ARG A 377 14.45 20.60 -6.16
N TRP A 378 15.40 21.25 -6.84
CA TRP A 378 16.77 21.47 -6.37
C TRP A 378 16.86 22.57 -5.31
N ALA A 379 16.07 23.65 -5.40
CA ALA A 379 16.09 24.75 -4.43
C ALA A 379 15.53 24.33 -3.05
N ILE A 380 14.41 23.61 -3.03
CA ILE A 380 13.78 23.10 -1.79
C ILE A 380 14.71 22.11 -1.06
N GLN A 381 15.62 21.45 -1.78
CA GLN A 381 16.53 20.46 -1.24
C GLN A 381 17.79 21.07 -0.60
N LYS A 382 18.10 22.34 -0.88
CA LYS A 382 19.24 23.06 -0.31
C LYS A 382 18.91 23.75 1.02
N ASP A 383 17.65 24.11 1.24
CA ASP A 383 17.16 24.69 2.50
C ASP A 383 16.82 23.63 3.59
N LEU A 384 17.12 22.35 3.30
CA LEU A 384 16.95 21.20 4.21
C LEU A 384 18.28 20.58 4.66
N ILE A 385 19.40 21.22 4.34
CA ILE A 385 20.73 20.98 4.93
C ILE A 385 20.96 22.08 5.95
#